data_AF-A0A938BAG0-F1
#
_entry.id   AF-A0A938BAG0-F1
#
_cell.length_a   1.000
_cell.length_b   1.000
_cell.length_c   1.000
_cell.angle_alpha   90.00
_cell.angle_beta   90.00
_cell.angle_gamma   90.00
#
_symmetry.space_group_name_H-M   'P 1'
#
loop_
_entity.id
_entity.type
_entity.pdbx_description
1 polymer ?
#
loop_
_entity_poly.entity_id
_entity_poly.type
_entity_poly.pdbx_seq_one_letter_code
_entity_poly.pdbx_strand_id
1 'polypeptide(L)' 'MEQKNLELISTKEAAKMLAVSVQTICKMIWDGRLRATKLGNATSPWRINKESVMKYLQQASV' A
#
# COMPACT_ATOMS: atom_id res chain seq x y z
N MET A 1 -11.58 -21.85 7.76
CA MET A 1 -10.24 -21.48 7.26
C MET A 1 -10.34 -20.03 6.82
N GLU A 2 -9.76 -19.11 7.58
CA GLU A 2 -9.83 -17.68 7.24
C GLU A 2 -9.08 -17.47 5.92
N GLN A 3 -9.79 -17.20 4.83
CA GLN A 3 -9.15 -16.73 3.61
C GLN A 3 -8.48 -15.41 3.94
N LYS A 4 -7.17 -15.48 4.19
CA LYS A 4 -6.29 -14.31 4.21
C LYS A 4 -6.16 -13.85 2.76
N ASN A 5 -7.19 -13.17 2.26
CA ASN A 5 -7.18 -12.53 0.96
C ASN A 5 -6.06 -11.49 1.00
N LEU A 6 -4.91 -11.84 0.43
CA LEU A 6 -3.82 -10.90 0.14
C LEU A 6 -4.31 -10.00 -0.99
N GLU A 7 -5.24 -9.10 -0.68
CA GLU A 7 -5.70 -8.08 -1.60
C GLU A 7 -4.54 -7.13 -1.87
N LEU A 8 -3.92 -7.34 -3.03
CA LEU A 8 -2.89 -6.47 -3.56
C LEU A 8 -3.54 -5.31 -4.27
N ILE A 9 -3.45 -4.14 -3.68
CA ILE A 9 -3.99 -2.90 -4.26
C ILE A 9 -2.90 -2.12 -4.99
N SER A 10 -3.31 -1.32 -5.96
CA SER A 10 -2.41 -0.40 -6.64
C SER A 10 -2.01 0.79 -5.75
N THR A 11 -0.94 1.49 -6.11
CA THR A 11 -0.54 2.74 -5.46
C THR A 11 -1.63 3.81 -5.49
N LYS A 12 -2.44 3.85 -6.55
CA LYS A 12 -3.57 4.78 -6.68
C LYS A 12 -4.68 4.47 -5.67
N GLU A 13 -4.96 3.20 -5.44
CA GLU A 13 -5.97 2.78 -4.46
C GLU A 13 -5.50 3.02 -3.04
N ALA A 14 -4.24 2.69 -2.73
CA ALA A 14 -3.64 3.00 -1.43
C ALA A 14 -3.61 4.50 -1.14
N ALA A 15 -3.29 5.32 -2.14
CA ALA A 15 -3.33 6.79 -2.04
C ALA A 15 -4.72 7.30 -1.67
N LYS A 16 -5.78 6.74 -2.28
CA LYS A 16 -7.17 7.07 -1.94
C LYS A 16 -7.54 6.65 -0.52
N MET A 17 -7.16 5.44 -0.09
CA MET A 17 -7.45 4.94 1.26
C MET A 17 -6.76 5.74 2.36
N LEU A 18 -5.51 6.15 2.12
CA LEU A 18 -4.72 6.94 3.07
C LEU A 18 -4.95 8.44 2.94
N ALA A 19 -5.77 8.88 1.97
CA ALA A 19 -5.96 10.29 1.62
C ALA A 19 -4.65 11.06 1.39
N VAL A 20 -3.64 10.41 0.79
CA VAL A 20 -2.32 11.00 0.47
C VAL A 20 -2.05 10.94 -1.04
N SER A 21 -1.02 11.66 -1.49
CA SER A 21 -0.60 11.60 -2.89
C SER A 21 0.06 10.25 -3.24
N VAL A 22 0.00 9.85 -4.51
CA VAL A 22 0.71 8.66 -5.01
C VAL A 22 2.22 8.79 -4.78
N GLN A 23 2.77 10.00 -4.85
CA GLN A 23 4.18 10.27 -4.53
C GLN A 23 4.49 9.96 -3.07
N THR A 24 3.61 10.35 -2.14
CA THR A 24 3.73 10.00 -0.73
C THR A 24 3.68 8.49 -0.52
N ILE A 25 2.80 7.77 -1.20
CA ILE A 25 2.77 6.30 -1.17
C ILE A 25 4.10 5.71 -1.66
N CYS A 26 4.63 6.17 -2.79
CA CYS A 26 5.92 5.72 -3.30
C CYS A 26 7.04 5.98 -2.28
N LYS A 27 7.04 7.16 -1.63
CA LYS A 27 8.00 7.49 -0.58
C LYS A 27 7.84 6.56 0.64
N MET A 28 6.62 6.28 1.08
CA MET A 28 6.35 5.34 2.18
C MET A 28 6.81 3.91 1.86
N ILE A 29 6.72 3.48 0.60
CA ILE A 29 7.28 2.19 0.15
C ILE A 29 8.80 2.22 0.22
N TRP A 30 9.44 3.30 -0.26
CA TRP A 30 10.88 3.49 -0.22
C TRP A 30 11.42 3.56 1.21
N ASP A 31 10.71 4.23 2.10
CA ASP A 31 11.02 4.34 3.52
C ASP A 31 10.75 3.03 4.29
N GLY A 32 10.21 1.99 3.63
CA GLY A 32 9.88 0.70 4.24
C GLY A 32 8.65 0.71 5.15
N ARG A 33 7.87 1.80 5.16
CA ARG A 33 6.66 1.96 5.97
C ARG A 33 5.47 1.17 5.41
N LEU A 34 5.41 0.98 4.09
CA LEU A 34 4.38 0.19 3.42
C LEU A 34 5.00 -0.99 2.69
N ARG A 35 4.46 -2.19 2.94
CA ARG A 35 4.92 -3.41 2.27
C ARG A 35 4.30 -3.51 0.88
N ALA A 36 5.13 -3.35 -0.14
CA ALA A 36 4.73 -3.44 -1.55
C ALA A 36 5.67 -4.34 -2.35
N THR A 37 5.12 -4.99 -3.37
CA THR A 37 5.84 -5.83 -4.33
C THR A 37 5.77 -5.19 -5.70
N LYS A 38 6.89 -5.15 -6.42
CA LYS A 38 6.92 -4.64 -7.80
C LYS A 38 6.54 -5.77 -8.76
N LEU A 39 5.41 -5.63 -9.44
CA LEU A 39 4.90 -6.52 -10.48
C LEU A 39 5.12 -5.89 -11.87
N GLY A 40 6.29 -6.15 -12.46
CA GLY A 40 6.61 -5.79 -13.84
C GLY A 40 7.01 -4.33 -14.08
N ASN A 41 6.88 -3.90 -15.34
CA ASN A 41 7.40 -2.64 -15.89
C ASN A 41 6.31 -1.63 -16.29
N ALA A 42 5.06 -1.84 -15.85
CA ALA A 42 3.96 -0.93 -16.15
C ALA A 42 4.11 0.43 -15.43
N THR A 43 3.32 1.42 -15.83
CA THR A 43 3.26 2.76 -15.22
C THR A 43 2.87 2.76 -13.74
N SER A 44 2.24 1.68 -13.25
CA SER A 44 2.02 1.43 -11.82
C SER A 44 2.45 0.01 -11.48
N PRO A 45 3.77 -0.23 -11.32
CA PRO A 45 4.30 -1.57 -11.14
C PRO A 45 4.15 -2.03 -9.68
N TRP A 46 3.91 -1.11 -8.75
CA TRP A 46 3.80 -1.43 -7.33
C TRP A 46 2.43 -2.02 -6.98
N ARG A 47 2.45 -3.10 -6.20
CA ARG A 47 1.29 -3.77 -5.60
C ARG A 47 1.48 -3.79 -4.09
N ILE A 48 0.61 -3.08 -3.38
CA ILE A 48 0.71 -2.86 -1.94
C ILE A 48 -0.21 -3.86 -1.25
N ASN A 49 0.28 -4.48 -0.18
CA ASN A 49 -0.58 -5.32 0.65
C ASN A 49 -1.57 -4.42 1.42
N LYS A 50 -2.87 -4.59 1.16
CA LYS A 50 -3.93 -3.84 1.84
C LYS A 50 -3.88 -3.96 3.36
N GLU A 51 -3.50 -5.11 3.91
CA GLU A 51 -3.33 -5.27 5.36
C GLU A 51 -2.27 -4.32 5.92
N SER A 52 -1.16 -4.10 5.20
CA SER A 52 -0.10 -3.19 5.62
C SER A 52 -0.61 -1.75 5.68
N VAL A 53 -1.46 -1.35 4.73
CA VAL A 53 -2.08 -0.02 4.68
C VAL A 53 -3.04 0.17 5.85
N MET A 54 -3.89 -0.83 6.12
CA MET A 54 -4.84 -0.80 7.24
C MET A 54 -4.13 -0.77 8.59
N LYS A 55 -3.05 -1.54 8.76
CA LYS A 55 -2.21 -1.49 9.97
C LYS A 55 -1.60 -0.11 10.17
N TYR A 56 -1.10 0.50 9.10
CA TYR A 56 -0.56 1.86 9.17
C TYR A 56 -1.62 2.88 9.61
N LEU A 57 -2.85 2.78 9.09
CA LEU A 57 -3.98 3.61 9.53
C LEU A 57 -4.30 3.43 11.02
N GLN A 58 -4.32 2.19 11.51
CA GLN A 58 -4.56 1.91 12.92
C GLN A 58 -3.44 2.44 13.83
N GLN A 59 -2.18 2.37 13.39
CA GLN A 59 -1.03 2.86 14.16
C GLN A 59 -0.91 4.38 14.15
N ALA A 60 -1.42 5.07 13.13
CA ALA A 60 -1.37 6.53 13.01
C ALA A 60 -2.44 7.26 13.83
N SER A 61 -3.35 6.55 14.50
CA SER A 61 -4.48 7.11 15.26
C SER A 61 -4.23 7.20 16.78
N VAL A 62 -2.97 7.42 17.20
CA VAL A 62 -2.58 7.61 18.60
C VAL A 62 -2.13 9.05 18.82
#